data_AF-A0A1B0DLH4-F1
#
_entry.id   AF-A0A1B0DLH4-F1
#
_cell.length_a   1.000
_cell.length_b   1.000
_cell.length_c   1.000
_cell.angle_alpha   90.00
_cell.angle_beta   90.00
_cell.angle_gamma   90.00
#
_symmetry.space_group_name_H-M   'P 1'
#
loop_
_entity.id
_entity.type
_entity.pdbx_description
1 polymer ?
#
loop_
_entity_poly.entity_id
_entity_poly.type
_entity_poly.pdbx_seq_one_letter_code
_entity_poly.pdbx_strand_id
1 'polypeptide(L)'
;GDSGGPLVRKRDKALIGVVSYGLVVCGTGYPDVFTLTIKGDRIVGGGSAKNPYPYQISLQLFSRGRYHHICGGSIINKRYVVTAAHCVERFQASRLQVLAGTSTLSSGGETHKVQKFLMHPDYQQLYTSDIALMKIDPPFDFSNPNLATVSYSDEYIEGGEEFLHNHTYFNILYQFR
;
A
#
# COMPACT_ATOMS: atom_id res chain seq x y z
N GLY A 1 -0.54 2.14 9.57
CA GLY A 1 -1.39 1.84 8.41
C GLY A 1 -1.38 0.35 8.18
N ASP A 2 -2.24 -0.13 7.29
CA ASP A 2 -2.21 -1.53 6.83
C ASP A 2 -0.89 -1.84 6.09
N SER A 3 -0.44 -3.10 6.14
CA SER A 3 0.75 -3.59 5.44
C SER A 3 0.60 -3.34 3.94
N GLY A 4 1.65 -2.86 3.27
CA GLY A 4 1.57 -2.43 1.87
C GLY A 4 1.02 -1.01 1.67
N GLY A 5 0.46 -0.39 2.71
CA GLY A 5 -0.07 0.98 2.64
C GLY A 5 1.01 2.07 2.52
N PRO A 6 0.62 3.30 2.13
CA PRO A 6 1.51 4.43 1.95
C PRO A 6 2.10 4.96 3.26
N LEU A 7 3.42 5.19 3.29
CA LEU A 7 4.08 6.09 4.24
C LEU A 7 4.27 7.46 3.59
N VAL A 8 3.48 8.46 4.00
CA VAL A 8 3.47 9.79 3.39
C VAL A 8 4.08 10.84 4.31
N ARG A 9 5.00 11.64 3.76
CA ARG A 9 5.64 12.75 4.46
C ARG A 9 4.68 13.92 4.63
N LYS A 10 4.58 14.48 5.85
CA LYS A 10 3.57 15.49 6.18
C LYS A 10 3.72 16.81 5.39
N ARG A 11 4.96 17.23 5.11
CA ARG A 11 5.30 18.55 4.56
C ARG A 11 4.83 18.76 3.12
N ASP A 12 5.01 17.74 2.28
CA ASP A 12 4.84 17.79 0.82
C ASP A 12 3.89 16.71 0.31
N LYS A 13 3.34 15.89 1.21
CA LYS A 13 2.48 14.76 0.87
C LYS A 13 3.14 13.76 -0.08
N ALA A 14 4.47 13.73 -0.11
CA ALA A 14 5.21 12.76 -0.91
C ALA A 14 5.17 11.38 -0.24
N LEU A 15 4.94 10.34 -1.05
CA LEU A 15 5.14 8.96 -0.67
C LEU A 15 6.65 8.72 -0.50
N ILE A 16 7.04 8.31 0.70
CA ILE A 16 8.44 8.10 1.08
C ILE A 16 8.73 6.65 1.45
N GLY A 17 7.70 5.80 1.51
CA GLY A 17 7.87 4.37 1.68
C GLY A 17 6.55 3.62 1.73
N VAL A 18 6.66 2.33 2.00
CA VAL A 18 5.54 1.40 2.19
C VAL A 18 5.61 0.79 3.59
N VAL A 19 4.47 0.62 4.25
CA VAL A 19 4.39 -0.03 5.57
C VAL A 19 4.67 -1.53 5.43
N SER A 20 5.67 -2.06 6.13
CA SER A 20 5.97 -3.51 6.19
C SER A 20 5.48 -4.13 7.51
N TYR A 21 4.95 -5.36 7.44
CA TYR A 21 4.47 -6.22 8.54
C TYR A 21 3.73 -5.52 9.71
N GLY A 22 2.40 -5.55 9.73
CA GLY A 22 1.59 -5.25 10.92
C GLY A 22 1.41 -6.49 11.83
N LEU A 23 1.69 -6.39 13.13
CA LEU A 23 1.56 -7.48 14.11
C LEU A 23 0.10 -7.79 14.53
N VAL A 24 -0.90 -7.09 13.98
CA VAL A 24 -2.31 -7.20 14.38
C VAL A 24 -3.20 -7.19 13.12
N VAL A 25 -4.31 -7.93 13.18
CA VAL A 25 -5.32 -8.08 12.11
C VAL A 25 -5.57 -6.74 11.39
N CYS A 26 -5.27 -6.70 10.10
CA CYS A 26 -5.48 -5.55 9.24
C CYS A 26 -6.98 -5.26 9.07
N GLY A 27 -7.45 -4.07 9.48
CA GLY A 27 -8.74 -3.46 9.12
C GLY A 27 -9.98 -4.37 9.12
N THR A 28 -10.75 -4.39 10.21
CA THR A 28 -12.12 -4.96 10.19
C THR A 28 -13.11 -3.93 9.65
N GLY A 29 -13.40 -3.99 8.35
CA GLY A 29 -14.49 -3.25 7.70
C GLY A 29 -14.08 -1.98 6.93
N TYR A 30 -12.89 -1.43 7.19
CA TYR A 30 -12.34 -0.24 6.53
C TYR A 30 -10.83 -0.42 6.32
N PRO A 31 -10.22 0.15 5.26
CA PRO A 31 -8.77 0.21 5.13
C PRO A 31 -8.18 1.21 6.14
N ASP A 32 -7.20 0.78 6.93
CA ASP A 32 -6.57 1.60 7.98
C ASP A 32 -5.50 2.55 7.40
N VAL A 33 -5.75 3.86 7.41
CA VAL A 33 -4.78 4.88 6.98
C VAL A 33 -4.60 5.98 8.01
N PHE A 34 -3.41 6.04 8.62
CA PHE A 34 -2.88 7.21 9.32
C PHE A 34 -1.35 7.19 9.28
N THR A 35 -0.74 8.34 8.93
CA THR A 35 0.69 8.61 9.14
C THR A 35 0.89 9.99 9.76
N LEU A 36 1.23 10.02 11.05
CA LEU A 36 1.82 11.18 11.73
C LEU A 36 3.25 10.81 12.11
N THR A 37 4.24 11.42 11.45
CA THR A 37 5.64 11.35 11.88
C THR A 37 6.08 12.72 12.38
N ILE A 38 6.00 12.88 13.69
CA ILE A 38 6.91 13.74 14.46
C ILE A 38 7.17 13.02 15.78
N LYS A 39 8.44 12.61 15.93
CA LYS A 39 9.17 12.14 17.11
C LYS A 39 8.32 11.87 18.36
N GLY A 40 8.16 10.59 18.70
CA GLY A 40 7.59 10.12 19.96
C GLY A 40 6.20 9.51 19.78
N ASP A 41 6.10 8.25 20.18
CA ASP A 41 4.89 7.43 20.34
C ASP A 41 4.35 6.64 19.14
N ARG A 42 4.51 5.32 19.31
CA ARG A 42 3.94 4.14 18.64
C ARG A 42 2.70 4.38 17.75
N ILE A 43 2.73 3.77 16.56
CA ILE A 43 1.51 3.48 15.80
C ILE A 43 1.12 2.00 16.00
N VAL A 44 0.25 1.75 16.99
CA VAL A 44 -0.59 0.54 17.10
C VAL A 44 -1.97 1.02 17.58
N GLY A 45 -3.04 0.82 16.80
CA GLY A 45 -4.42 1.23 17.15
C GLY A 45 -5.03 2.30 16.25
N GLY A 46 -5.06 2.09 14.93
CA GLY A 46 -5.71 3.01 13.98
C GLY A 46 -7.23 3.11 14.20
N GLY A 47 -7.82 4.27 13.88
CA GLY A 47 -9.27 4.49 13.82
C GLY A 47 -9.73 4.82 12.39
N SER A 48 -11.03 4.71 12.11
CA SER A 48 -11.60 4.91 10.78
C SER A 48 -11.19 6.25 10.14
N ALA A 49 -10.64 6.20 8.94
CA ALA A 49 -10.29 7.38 8.15
C ALA A 49 -11.56 8.08 7.64
N LYS A 50 -11.81 9.32 8.09
CA LYS A 50 -12.94 10.17 7.64
C LYS A 50 -12.65 10.98 6.38
N ASN A 51 -11.43 10.97 5.85
CA ASN A 51 -11.01 11.80 4.72
C ASN A 51 -10.47 10.95 3.55
N PRO A 52 -10.69 11.38 2.28
CA PRO A 52 -10.30 10.60 1.13
C PRO A 52 -8.77 10.64 1.04
N TYR A 53 -8.14 9.49 1.25
CA TYR A 53 -6.79 9.25 0.74
C TYR A 53 -6.99 8.66 -0.65
N PRO A 54 -7.11 9.50 -1.70
CA PRO A 54 -7.57 9.04 -3.02
C PRO A 54 -6.57 8.11 -3.72
N TYR A 55 -5.35 8.02 -3.17
CA TYR A 55 -4.31 7.09 -3.58
C TYR A 55 -4.30 5.78 -2.79
N GLN A 56 -5.08 5.66 -1.70
CA GLN A 56 -5.16 4.43 -0.93
C GLN A 56 -5.91 3.37 -1.71
N ILE A 57 -5.40 2.15 -1.70
CA ILE A 57 -6.14 0.99 -2.17
C ILE A 57 -6.26 -0.12 -1.13
N SER A 58 -7.20 -1.02 -1.37
CA SER A 58 -7.34 -2.31 -0.72
C SER A 58 -6.91 -3.39 -1.71
N LEU A 59 -5.81 -4.09 -1.42
CA LEU A 59 -5.42 -5.31 -2.11
C LEU A 59 -6.27 -6.46 -1.56
N GLN A 60 -6.90 -7.20 -2.48
CA GLN A 60 -7.84 -8.26 -2.13
C GLN A 60 -7.46 -9.58 -2.81
N LEU A 61 -7.61 -10.67 -2.06
CA LEU A 61 -7.36 -12.03 -2.50
C LEU A 61 -8.67 -12.80 -2.67
N PHE A 62 -8.82 -13.47 -3.80
CA PHE A 62 -9.90 -14.43 -4.01
C PHE A 62 -9.62 -15.74 -3.26
N SER A 63 -10.47 -16.05 -2.29
CA SER A 63 -10.41 -17.29 -1.50
C SER A 63 -11.80 -17.65 -1.00
N ARG A 64 -12.11 -18.96 -0.91
CA ARG A 64 -13.40 -19.45 -0.40
C ARG A 64 -14.62 -18.80 -1.08
N GLY A 65 -14.54 -18.60 -2.40
CA GLY A 65 -15.64 -18.08 -3.24
C GLY A 65 -15.86 -16.57 -3.19
N ARG A 66 -15.01 -15.80 -2.50
CA ARG A 66 -15.14 -14.33 -2.43
C ARG A 66 -13.79 -13.63 -2.33
N TYR A 67 -13.78 -12.32 -2.52
CA TYR A 67 -12.60 -11.48 -2.31
C TYR A 67 -12.50 -11.04 -0.85
N HIS A 68 -11.28 -11.08 -0.31
CA HIS A 68 -10.96 -10.68 1.05
C HIS A 68 -9.81 -9.68 1.02
N HIS A 69 -9.92 -8.60 1.79
CA HIS A 69 -8.81 -7.69 2.02
C HIS A 69 -7.62 -8.41 2.67
N ILE A 70 -6.42 -8.16 2.16
CA ILE A 70 -5.18 -8.75 2.67
C ILE A 70 -4.09 -7.73 2.98
N CYS A 71 -4.04 -6.62 2.24
CA CYS A 71 -3.04 -5.55 2.37
C CYS A 71 -3.56 -4.25 1.75
N GLY A 72 -2.80 -3.18 1.97
CA GLY A 72 -2.96 -1.88 1.34
C GLY A 72 -2.05 -1.70 0.12
N GLY A 73 -2.07 -0.48 -0.42
CA GLY A 73 -1.24 -0.07 -1.54
C GLY A 73 -1.43 1.42 -1.83
N SER A 74 -0.61 1.93 -2.74
CA SER A 74 -0.66 3.33 -3.16
C SER A 74 -0.70 3.46 -4.67
N ILE A 75 -1.64 4.26 -5.19
CA ILE A 75 -1.73 4.59 -6.62
C ILE A 75 -0.58 5.54 -6.98
N ILE A 76 0.32 5.09 -7.86
CA ILE A 76 1.45 5.92 -8.32
C ILE A 76 1.25 6.43 -9.75
N ASN A 77 0.39 5.78 -10.56
CA ASN A 77 -0.10 6.26 -11.85
C ASN A 77 -1.36 5.48 -12.28
N LYS A 78 -1.88 5.76 -13.49
CA LYS A 78 -3.11 5.12 -14.03
C LYS A 78 -3.09 3.58 -14.08
N ARG A 79 -1.91 2.95 -14.09
CA ARG A 79 -1.77 1.49 -14.30
C ARG A 79 -0.97 0.78 -13.21
N TYR A 80 -0.36 1.52 -12.30
CA TYR A 80 0.56 0.98 -11.33
C TYR A 80 0.19 1.37 -9.91
N VAL A 81 0.26 0.36 -9.06
CA VAL A 81 0.13 0.45 -7.60
C VAL A 81 1.42 -0.05 -6.99
N VAL A 82 1.93 0.64 -5.98
CA VAL A 82 3.01 0.15 -5.13
C VAL A 82 2.43 -0.47 -3.85
N THR A 83 2.98 -1.59 -3.42
CA THR A 83 2.62 -2.31 -2.19
C THR A 83 3.87 -3.01 -1.63
N ALA A 84 3.73 -3.78 -0.56
CA ALA A 84 4.81 -4.57 0.00
C ALA A 84 4.99 -5.88 -0.79
N ALA A 85 6.21 -6.40 -0.88
CA ALA A 85 6.49 -7.64 -1.60
C ALA A 85 5.83 -8.86 -0.93
N HIS A 86 5.87 -8.93 0.41
CA HIS A 86 5.24 -10.02 1.15
C HIS A 86 3.72 -10.09 0.94
N CYS A 87 3.07 -8.99 0.56
CA CYS A 87 1.65 -8.95 0.24
C CYS A 87 1.30 -9.71 -1.04
N VAL A 88 2.27 -9.95 -1.93
CA VAL A 88 2.07 -10.59 -3.24
C VAL A 88 2.87 -11.87 -3.43
N GLU A 89 3.96 -12.09 -2.67
CA GLU A 89 4.94 -13.16 -2.88
C GLU A 89 4.33 -14.58 -3.01
N ARG A 90 3.24 -14.85 -2.28
CA ARG A 90 2.62 -16.21 -2.18
C ARG A 90 1.43 -16.40 -3.10
N PHE A 91 1.11 -15.41 -3.93
CA PHE A 91 -0.16 -15.38 -4.67
C PHE A 91 0.07 -15.27 -6.16
N GLN A 92 -0.87 -15.84 -6.93
CA GLN A 92 -0.92 -15.61 -8.37
C GLN A 92 -1.67 -14.32 -8.66
N ALA A 93 -1.20 -13.53 -9.63
CA ALA A 93 -1.83 -12.27 -10.03
C ALA A 93 -3.33 -12.44 -10.34
N SER A 94 -3.72 -13.56 -10.96
CA SER A 94 -5.11 -13.91 -11.29
C SER A 94 -6.05 -14.02 -10.08
N ARG A 95 -5.51 -14.21 -8.87
CA ARG A 95 -6.29 -14.26 -7.63
C ARG A 95 -6.36 -12.92 -6.91
N LEU A 96 -5.67 -11.90 -7.40
CA LEU A 96 -5.55 -10.60 -6.76
C LEU A 96 -6.36 -9.55 -7.52
N GLN A 97 -6.98 -8.64 -6.76
CA GLN A 97 -7.59 -7.43 -7.29
C GLN A 97 -7.32 -6.25 -6.38
N VAL A 98 -7.42 -5.06 -6.95
CA VAL A 98 -7.31 -3.77 -6.27
C VAL A 98 -8.70 -3.16 -6.19
N LEU A 99 -9.16 -2.80 -4.99
CA LEU A 99 -10.33 -1.96 -4.75
C LEU A 99 -9.86 -0.55 -4.38
N ALA A 100 -10.35 0.47 -5.08
CA ALA A 100 -9.95 1.87 -4.90
C ALA A 100 -11.16 2.82 -4.95
N GLY A 101 -10.99 4.05 -4.46
CA GLY A 101 -12.03 5.09 -4.56
C GLY A 101 -13.21 4.89 -3.59
N THR A 102 -13.01 4.11 -2.53
CA THR A 102 -13.98 3.88 -1.46
C THR A 102 -13.27 3.77 -0.11
N SER A 103 -13.98 4.15 0.95
CA SER A 103 -13.56 3.90 2.33
C SER A 103 -14.10 2.59 2.89
N THR A 104 -15.02 1.90 2.20
CA THR A 104 -15.59 0.63 2.66
C THR A 104 -15.02 -0.56 1.88
N LEU A 105 -14.76 -1.68 2.56
CA LEU A 105 -14.17 -2.87 1.93
C LEU A 105 -15.16 -3.69 1.07
N SER A 106 -16.46 -3.42 1.18
CA SER A 106 -17.54 -4.22 0.61
C SER A 106 -18.47 -3.46 -0.34
N SER A 107 -18.33 -2.15 -0.49
CA SER A 107 -19.23 -1.33 -1.30
C SER A 107 -18.54 -0.07 -1.85
N GLY A 108 -19.07 0.47 -2.95
CA GLY A 108 -18.51 1.65 -3.61
C GLY A 108 -17.14 1.40 -4.25
N GLY A 109 -16.60 2.44 -4.89
CA GLY A 109 -15.29 2.40 -5.54
C GLY A 109 -15.26 1.61 -6.86
N GLU A 110 -14.05 1.40 -7.35
CA GLU A 110 -13.75 0.63 -8.57
C GLU A 110 -12.80 -0.52 -8.28
N THR A 111 -12.98 -1.63 -9.02
CA THR A 111 -12.15 -2.82 -8.90
C THR A 111 -11.32 -3.04 -10.15
N HIS A 112 -10.05 -3.40 -9.95
CA HIS A 112 -9.09 -3.62 -11.03
C HIS A 112 -8.37 -4.95 -10.82
N LYS A 113 -8.27 -5.76 -11.87
CA LYS A 113 -7.55 -7.02 -11.81
C LYS A 113 -6.05 -6.76 -11.79
N VAL A 114 -5.30 -7.53 -11.01
CA VAL A 114 -3.84 -7.50 -11.08
C VAL A 114 -3.40 -8.38 -12.25
N GLN A 115 -2.74 -7.77 -13.24
CA GLN A 115 -2.23 -8.46 -14.43
C GLN A 115 -0.90 -9.16 -14.13
N LYS A 116 -0.03 -8.46 -13.41
CA LYS A 116 1.27 -8.95 -12.94
C LYS A 116 1.77 -8.08 -11.80
N PHE A 117 2.71 -8.61 -11.05
CA PHE A 117 3.48 -7.85 -10.07
C PHE A 117 4.98 -8.09 -10.27
N LEU A 118 5.77 -7.09 -9.91
CA LEU A 118 7.22 -7.11 -9.93
C LEU A 118 7.67 -6.86 -8.50
N MET A 119 8.17 -7.91 -7.85
CA MET A 119 8.83 -7.76 -6.55
C MET A 119 10.23 -7.22 -6.77
N HIS A 120 10.76 -6.54 -5.77
CA HIS A 120 12.15 -6.14 -5.77
C HIS A 120 13.09 -7.34 -6.02
N PRO A 121 14.12 -7.22 -6.87
CA PRO A 121 15.07 -8.32 -7.15
C PRO A 121 15.79 -8.83 -5.89
N ASP A 122 16.14 -7.93 -4.98
CA ASP A 122 16.79 -8.27 -3.71
C ASP A 122 15.78 -8.52 -2.58
N TYR A 123 14.49 -8.73 -2.89
CA TYR A 123 13.53 -9.08 -1.86
C TYR A 123 13.91 -10.42 -1.21
N GLN A 124 14.17 -10.35 0.10
CA GLN A 124 14.33 -11.53 0.95
C GLN A 124 13.38 -11.40 2.12
N GLN A 125 12.48 -12.38 2.25
CA GLN A 125 11.44 -12.39 3.27
C GLN A 125 12.06 -12.13 4.66
N LEU A 126 11.63 -11.06 5.34
CA LEU A 126 12.11 -10.60 6.67
C LEU A 126 13.50 -9.94 6.72
N TYR A 127 14.22 -9.83 5.59
CA TYR A 127 15.58 -9.29 5.58
C TYR A 127 15.69 -8.00 4.77
N THR A 128 15.18 -7.97 3.53
CA THR A 128 15.46 -6.86 2.60
C THR A 128 14.29 -6.57 1.68
N SER A 129 14.16 -5.29 1.31
CA SER A 129 13.44 -4.78 0.15
C SER A 129 11.99 -5.25 -0.01
N ASP A 130 11.19 -5.08 1.04
CA ASP A 130 9.77 -5.49 1.04
C ASP A 130 8.88 -4.52 0.24
N ILE A 131 9.07 -4.52 -1.08
CA ILE A 131 8.35 -3.65 -2.02
C ILE A 131 8.05 -4.36 -3.33
N ALA A 132 6.86 -4.11 -3.87
CA ALA A 132 6.43 -4.60 -5.17
C ALA A 132 5.60 -3.57 -5.94
N LEU A 133 5.72 -3.63 -7.27
CA LEU A 133 4.87 -2.90 -8.21
C LEU A 133 3.84 -3.82 -8.83
N MET A 134 2.56 -3.48 -8.73
CA MET A 134 1.46 -4.18 -9.36
C MET A 134 0.99 -3.42 -10.59
N LYS A 135 0.89 -4.11 -11.73
CA LYS A 135 0.21 -3.60 -12.92
C LYS A 135 -1.25 -4.03 -12.91
N ILE A 136 -2.15 -3.08 -13.05
CA ILE A 136 -3.59 -3.31 -13.03
C ILE A 136 -4.26 -3.15 -14.40
N ASP A 137 -5.43 -3.76 -14.56
CA ASP A 137 -6.34 -3.56 -15.68
C ASP A 137 -7.82 -3.80 -15.25
N PRO A 138 -8.78 -2.93 -15.61
CA PRO A 138 -8.63 -1.69 -16.37
C PRO A 138 -7.77 -0.64 -15.64
N PRO A 139 -7.24 0.39 -16.33
CA PRO A 139 -6.54 1.49 -15.65
C PRO A 139 -7.50 2.30 -14.76
N PHE A 140 -6.96 3.00 -13.76
CA PHE A 140 -7.73 3.93 -12.94
C PHE A 140 -8.31 5.06 -13.79
N ASP A 141 -9.58 5.41 -13.51
CA ASP A 141 -10.22 6.58 -14.09
C ASP A 141 -10.19 7.77 -13.12
N PHE A 142 -9.23 8.66 -13.33
CA PHE A 142 -9.10 9.89 -12.54
C PHE A 142 -10.17 10.95 -12.85
N SER A 143 -11.18 10.66 -13.68
CA SER A 143 -12.43 11.43 -13.68
C SER A 143 -13.22 11.25 -12.38
N ASN A 144 -13.01 10.13 -11.68
CA ASN A 144 -13.56 9.88 -10.35
C ASN A 144 -12.83 10.72 -9.29
N PRO A 145 -13.53 11.64 -8.58
CA PRO A 145 -12.90 12.53 -7.61
C PRO A 145 -12.34 11.81 -6.37
N ASN A 146 -12.70 10.54 -6.17
CA ASN A 146 -12.17 9.72 -5.07
C ASN A 146 -10.85 9.03 -5.40
N LEU A 147 -10.28 9.27 -6.59
CA LEU A 147 -9.05 8.65 -7.07
C LEU A 147 -8.01 9.69 -7.47
N ALA A 148 -6.78 9.48 -7.03
CA ALA A 148 -5.65 10.30 -7.43
C ALA A 148 -4.36 9.53 -7.19
N THR A 149 -3.30 9.96 -7.87
CA THR A 149 -1.95 9.48 -7.61
C THR A 149 -1.37 10.13 -6.36
N VAL A 150 -0.53 9.43 -5.63
CA VAL A 150 0.39 10.04 -4.66
C VAL A 150 1.69 10.39 -5.37
N SER A 151 2.15 11.63 -5.21
CA SER A 151 3.49 12.04 -5.64
C SER A 151 4.53 11.28 -4.82
N TYR A 152 5.64 10.89 -5.41
CA TYR A 152 6.77 10.28 -4.69
C TYR A 152 8.03 11.10 -4.94
N SER A 153 8.99 11.02 -4.03
CA SER A 153 10.26 11.76 -4.11
C SER A 153 11.39 10.84 -4.55
N ASP A 154 12.28 11.35 -5.39
CA ASP A 154 13.56 10.71 -5.74
C ASP A 154 14.60 10.83 -4.60
N GLU A 155 14.29 11.59 -3.57
CA GLU A 155 15.13 11.82 -2.40
C GLU A 155 15.26 10.53 -1.58
N TYR A 156 16.50 10.04 -1.42
CA TYR A 156 16.81 9.01 -0.45
C TYR A 156 16.62 9.56 0.97
N ILE A 157 15.80 8.88 1.77
CA ILE A 157 15.61 9.22 3.18
C ILE A 157 16.37 8.20 4.00
N GLU A 158 17.51 8.64 4.53
CA GLU A 158 18.36 7.86 5.43
C GLU A 158 17.57 7.46 6.69
N GLY A 159 17.67 6.19 7.09
CA GLY A 159 16.92 5.63 8.22
C GLY A 159 15.57 4.98 7.87
N GLY A 160 15.16 4.87 6.60
CA GLY A 160 14.00 4.04 6.23
C GLY A 160 14.11 2.60 6.76
N GLU A 161 15.32 2.04 6.70
CA GLU A 161 15.63 0.70 7.20
C GLU A 161 15.85 0.64 8.73
N GLU A 162 15.97 1.79 9.41
CA GLU A 162 16.40 1.86 10.82
C GLU A 162 15.52 2.76 11.70
N PHE A 163 14.24 2.94 11.34
CA PHE A 163 13.28 3.65 12.20
C PHE A 163 12.34 2.71 12.96
N LEU A 164 12.87 2.31 14.13
CA LEU A 164 12.19 1.98 15.40
C LEU A 164 11.56 0.59 15.54
N HIS A 165 12.14 -0.19 16.47
CA HIS A 165 11.56 -1.33 17.19
C HIS A 165 10.27 -1.92 16.60
N ASN A 166 10.45 -2.92 15.72
CA ASN A 166 9.46 -3.85 15.14
C ASN A 166 8.80 -3.51 13.78
N HIS A 167 9.13 -2.43 13.08
CA HIS A 167 8.61 -2.20 11.71
C HIS A 167 9.67 -1.63 10.76
N THR A 168 9.89 -2.29 9.61
CA THR A 168 10.84 -1.86 8.57
C THR A 168 10.12 -1.04 7.49
N TYR A 169 10.72 0.03 6.98
CA TYR A 169 10.12 0.83 5.89
C TYR A 169 11.10 0.91 4.72
N PHE A 170 10.63 0.72 3.48
CA PHE A 170 11.51 0.71 2.31
C PHE A 170 11.21 1.87 1.36
N ASN A 171 12.27 2.54 0.89
CA ASN A 171 12.20 3.63 -0.10
C ASN A 171 11.85 3.05 -1.48
N ILE A 172 10.98 3.73 -2.21
CA ILE A 172 10.37 3.20 -3.45
C ILE A 172 11.32 3.22 -4.64
N LEU A 173 12.20 4.22 -4.77
CA LEU A 173 13.00 4.38 -5.99
C LEU A 173 14.41 3.80 -5.90
N TYR A 174 14.99 3.72 -4.70
CA TYR A 174 16.31 3.10 -4.54
C TYR A 174 16.28 1.59 -4.84
N GLN A 175 15.09 1.00 -4.73
CA GLN A 175 14.83 -0.42 -4.91
C GLN A 175 14.56 -0.74 -6.42
N PHE A 176 14.01 0.16 -7.23
CA PHE A 176 13.77 -0.17 -8.66
C PHE A 176 14.86 0.33 -9.64
N ARG A 177 16.09 0.56 -9.17
CA ARG A 177 17.26 0.88 -10.02
C ARG A 177 18.06 -0.36 -10.40
#